data_AF-A0A9P5STZ8-F1
#
_entry.id   AF-A0A9P5STZ8-F1
#
_cell.length_a   1.000
_cell.length_b   1.000
_cell.length_c   1.000
_cell.angle_alpha   90.00
_cell.angle_beta   90.00
_cell.angle_gamma   90.00
#
_symmetry.space_group_name_H-M   'P 1'
#
loop_
_entity.id
_entity.type
_entity.pdbx_description
1 polymer ?
#
loop_
_entity_poly.entity_id
_entity_poly.type
_entity_poly.pdbx_seq_one_letter_code
_entity_poly.pdbx_strand_id
1 'polypeptide(L)'
;RLGEIAANTVWDEDIRLNAIAFLGEIYRGDAVWGQQPSIKQLIVNIIMQLATSENALTPVIEPLLQDLSTNGDAKKQALYRKCKENGIVFYPLKGPLPELASPSLLDRVQNRPDVDGNIRLLKKQRTQDRGKTGTKEFLPP
;
A
#
# COMPACT_ATOMS: atom_id res chain seq x y z
N ARG A 1 5.57 -1.26 -5.37
CA ARG A 1 4.56 -0.20 -5.12
C ARG A 1 4.96 1.19 -5.58
N LEU A 2 6.14 1.76 -5.24
CA LEU A 2 6.53 3.08 -5.78
C LEU A 2 6.53 3.15 -7.32
N GLY A 3 7.03 2.10 -7.98
CA GLY A 3 6.94 2.00 -9.44
C GLY A 3 5.51 1.97 -9.99
N GLU A 4 4.58 1.28 -9.30
CA GLU A 4 3.17 1.24 -9.68
C GLU A 4 2.51 2.63 -9.54
N ILE A 5 2.85 3.38 -8.47
CA ILE A 5 2.37 4.76 -8.28
C ILE A 5 2.88 5.64 -9.42
N ALA A 6 4.18 5.61 -9.72
CA ALA A 6 4.79 6.37 -10.80
C ALA A 6 4.20 6.06 -12.20
N ALA A 7 3.79 4.81 -12.43
CA ALA A 7 3.25 4.36 -13.71
C ALA A 7 1.74 4.60 -13.88
N ASN A 8 1.00 4.81 -12.78
CA ASN A 8 -0.46 4.77 -12.80
C ASN A 8 -1.05 6.16 -13.01
N THR A 9 -1.60 6.39 -14.20
CA THR A 9 -2.20 7.66 -14.65
C THR A 9 -3.44 8.10 -13.87
N VAL A 10 -3.99 7.26 -12.99
CA VAL A 10 -5.07 7.64 -12.06
C VAL A 10 -4.55 8.61 -10.99
N TRP A 11 -3.26 8.53 -10.66
CA TRP A 11 -2.66 9.47 -9.72
C TRP A 11 -2.26 10.77 -10.40
N ASP A 12 -2.39 11.86 -9.65
CA ASP A 12 -1.96 13.19 -10.08
C ASP A 12 -0.50 13.18 -10.52
N GLU A 13 -0.20 14.05 -11.50
CA GLU A 13 1.14 14.18 -12.08
C GLU A 13 2.20 14.44 -11.00
N ASP A 14 1.91 15.32 -10.05
CA ASP A 14 2.80 15.64 -8.93
C ASP A 14 3.12 14.41 -8.07
N ILE A 15 2.13 13.55 -7.82
CA ILE A 15 2.32 12.33 -7.02
C ILE A 15 3.24 11.36 -7.78
N ARG A 16 3.02 11.22 -9.10
CA ARG A 16 3.84 10.35 -9.95
C ARG A 16 5.27 10.87 -10.06
N LEU A 17 5.45 12.17 -10.23
CA LEU A 17 6.76 12.84 -10.25
C LEU A 17 7.51 12.64 -8.93
N ASN A 18 6.85 12.85 -7.80
CA ASN A 18 7.44 12.64 -6.49
C ASN A 18 7.84 11.17 -6.28
N ALA A 19 7.04 10.22 -6.75
CA ALA A 19 7.40 8.80 -6.69
C ALA A 19 8.66 8.49 -7.51
N ILE A 20 8.80 9.08 -8.71
CA ILE A 20 9.99 8.94 -9.56
C ILE A 20 11.21 9.58 -8.89
N ALA A 21 11.08 10.80 -8.38
CA ALA A 21 12.14 11.52 -7.69
C ALA A 21 12.64 10.71 -6.47
N PHE A 22 11.70 10.19 -5.68
CA PHE A 22 12.01 9.39 -4.50
C PHE A 22 12.73 8.07 -4.86
N LEU A 23 12.37 7.42 -5.97
CA LEU A 23 13.13 6.26 -6.47
C LEU A 23 14.59 6.65 -6.79
N GLY A 24 14.81 7.82 -7.39
CA GLY A 24 16.14 8.37 -7.62
C GLY A 24 16.92 8.68 -6.33
N GLU A 25 16.24 9.18 -5.30
CA GLU A 25 16.84 9.43 -3.98
C GLU A 25 17.25 8.12 -3.28
N ILE A 26 16.38 7.09 -3.32
CA ILE A 26 16.72 5.77 -2.78
C ILE A 26 17.95 5.21 -3.50
N TYR A 27 18.07 5.41 -4.81
CA TYR A 27 19.25 4.96 -5.57
C TYR A 27 20.53 5.70 -5.16
N ARG A 28 20.45 7.01 -4.90
CA ARG A 28 21.61 7.84 -4.53
C ARG A 28 22.03 7.67 -3.06
N GLY A 29 21.06 7.62 -2.14
CA GLY A 29 21.27 7.65 -0.70
C GLY A 29 21.71 6.33 -0.07
N ASP A 30 22.90 5.85 -0.41
CA ASP A 30 23.45 4.60 0.14
C ASP A 30 23.63 4.63 1.67
N ALA A 31 23.94 5.80 2.23
CA ALA A 31 24.11 5.99 3.66
C ALA A 31 22.81 5.79 4.45
N VAL A 32 21.66 6.09 3.84
CA VAL A 32 20.34 6.04 4.48
C VAL A 32 19.60 4.76 4.14
N TRP A 33 19.67 4.32 2.88
CA TRP A 33 18.86 3.22 2.34
C TRP A 33 19.66 1.94 2.09
N GLY A 34 20.97 1.98 2.24
CA GLY A 34 21.87 0.85 2.05
C GLY A 34 22.29 0.62 0.59
N GLN A 35 23.20 -0.34 0.40
CA GLN A 35 23.83 -0.66 -0.89
C GLN A 35 23.33 -1.95 -1.53
N GLN A 36 22.15 -2.46 -1.15
CA GLN A 36 21.65 -3.73 -1.68
C GLN A 36 21.55 -3.70 -3.21
N PRO A 37 22.38 -4.49 -3.94
CA PRO A 37 22.46 -4.40 -5.39
C PRO A 37 21.15 -4.78 -6.10
N SER A 38 20.41 -5.73 -5.53
CA SER A 38 19.10 -6.17 -6.03
C SER A 38 18.07 -5.04 -6.03
N ILE A 39 18.02 -4.24 -4.97
CA ILE A 39 17.10 -3.10 -4.86
C ILE A 39 17.52 -2.00 -5.83
N LYS A 40 18.80 -1.68 -5.93
CA LYS A 40 19.31 -0.67 -6.88
C LYS A 40 19.04 -1.07 -8.33
N GLN A 41 19.25 -2.34 -8.65
CA GLN A 41 18.91 -2.91 -9.96
C GLN A 41 17.41 -2.83 -10.24
N LEU A 42 16.56 -3.15 -9.26
CA LEU A 42 15.12 -3.03 -9.38
C LEU A 42 14.68 -1.59 -9.67
N ILE A 43 15.26 -0.60 -8.98
CA ILE A 43 14.97 0.81 -9.18
C ILE A 43 15.32 1.23 -10.61
N VAL A 44 16.52 0.88 -11.09
CA VAL A 44 16.95 1.21 -12.46
C VAL A 44 16.01 0.58 -13.48
N ASN A 45 15.62 -0.69 -13.31
CA ASN A 45 14.68 -1.36 -14.21
C ASN A 45 13.32 -0.68 -14.24
N ILE A 46 12.78 -0.27 -13.08
CA ILE A 46 11.51 0.45 -12.99
C ILE A 46 11.60 1.78 -13.77
N ILE A 47 12.65 2.56 -13.54
CA ILE A 47 12.83 3.87 -14.20
C ILE A 47 13.01 3.70 -15.72
N MET A 48 13.79 2.70 -16.16
CA MET A 48 13.93 2.36 -17.58
C MET A 48 12.59 1.94 -18.20
N GLN A 49 11.80 1.11 -17.49
CA GLN A 49 10.49 0.68 -17.95
C GLN A 49 9.51 1.87 -18.08
N LEU A 50 9.57 2.82 -17.13
CA LEU A 50 8.78 4.05 -17.18
C LEU A 50 9.17 4.94 -18.36
N ALA A 51 10.46 5.03 -18.71
CA ALA A 51 10.93 5.78 -19.87
C ALA A 51 10.46 5.17 -21.19
N THR A 52 10.37 3.84 -21.26
CA THR A 52 9.88 3.12 -22.46
C THR A 52 8.36 3.10 -22.59
N SER A 53 7.63 3.32 -21.50
CA SER A 53 6.18 3.46 -21.56
C SER A 53 5.83 4.84 -22.11
N GLU A 54 4.83 4.94 -22.99
CA GLU A 54 4.25 6.22 -23.45
C GLU A 54 3.67 6.98 -22.24
N ASN A 55 4.53 7.67 -21.51
CA ASN A 55 4.20 8.37 -20.29
C ASN A 55 4.50 9.85 -20.50
N ALA A 56 3.59 10.73 -20.10
CA ALA A 56 3.78 12.18 -20.22
C ALA A 56 5.03 12.69 -19.46
N LEU A 57 5.57 11.87 -18.54
CA LEU A 57 6.71 12.16 -17.68
C LEU A 57 8.07 11.78 -18.29
N THR A 58 8.13 11.23 -19.50
CA THR A 58 9.40 10.94 -20.22
C THR A 58 10.44 12.08 -20.17
N PRO A 59 10.09 13.37 -20.40
CA PRO A 59 11.08 14.46 -20.32
C PRO A 59 11.70 14.66 -18.94
N VAL A 60 11.09 14.14 -17.86
CA VAL A 60 11.67 14.16 -16.50
C VAL A 60 12.46 12.89 -16.21
N ILE A 61 12.04 11.76 -16.79
CA ILE A 61 12.68 10.46 -16.58
C ILE A 61 14.02 10.37 -17.33
N GLU A 62 14.13 10.95 -18.52
CA GLU A 62 15.36 10.93 -19.33
C GLU A 62 16.56 11.60 -18.62
N PRO A 63 16.44 12.85 -18.10
CA PRO A 63 17.50 13.46 -17.30
C PRO A 63 17.87 12.64 -16.07
N LEU A 64 16.87 12.02 -15.43
CA LEU A 64 17.12 11.16 -14.27
C LEU A 64 17.91 9.90 -14.66
N LEU A 65 17.60 9.26 -15.79
CA LEU A 65 18.37 8.12 -16.28
C LEU A 65 19.80 8.50 -16.68
N GLN A 66 19.97 9.67 -17.29
CA GLN A 66 21.29 10.21 -17.61
C GLN A 66 22.11 10.46 -16.34
N ASP A 67 21.46 11.04 -15.32
CA ASP A 67 22.07 11.23 -14.00
C ASP A 67 22.45 9.88 -13.38
N LEU A 68 21.56 8.89 -13.35
CA LEU A 68 21.85 7.56 -12.81
C LEU A 68 23.01 6.83 -13.55
N SER A 69 23.24 7.17 -14.82
CA SER A 69 24.34 6.60 -15.61
C SER A 69 25.70 7.21 -15.28
N THR A 70 25.72 8.48 -14.84
CA THR A 70 26.94 9.27 -14.64
C THR A 70 27.27 9.45 -13.16
N ASN A 71 26.25 9.64 -12.32
CA ASN A 71 26.38 9.95 -10.92
C ASN A 71 26.53 8.69 -10.06
N GLY A 72 27.71 8.54 -9.45
CA GLY A 72 27.99 7.55 -8.43
C GLY A 72 29.31 6.79 -8.62
N ASP A 73 29.53 5.81 -7.74
CA ASP A 73 30.70 4.95 -7.76
C ASP A 73 30.75 4.06 -9.00
N ALA A 74 31.94 3.59 -9.38
CA ALA A 74 32.15 2.65 -10.49
C ALA A 74 31.22 1.41 -10.42
N LYS A 75 30.84 0.98 -9.20
CA LYS A 75 29.89 -0.11 -8.98
C LYS A 75 28.46 0.23 -9.45
N LYS A 76 27.99 1.46 -9.22
CA LYS A 76 26.66 1.94 -9.64
C LYS A 76 26.57 2.08 -11.15
N GLN A 77 27.63 2.62 -11.76
CA GLN A 77 27.75 2.71 -13.22
C GLN A 77 27.79 1.33 -13.87
N ALA A 78 28.52 0.37 -13.28
CA ALA A 78 28.53 -1.01 -13.74
C ALA A 78 27.16 -1.69 -13.60
N LEU A 79 26.42 -1.42 -12.52
CA LEU A 79 25.05 -1.90 -12.34
C LEU A 79 24.11 -1.33 -13.40
N TYR A 80 24.17 -0.02 -13.66
CA TYR A 80 23.36 0.62 -14.69
C TYR A 80 23.64 0.02 -16.08
N ARG A 81 24.92 -0.14 -16.43
CA ARG A 81 25.34 -0.77 -17.69
C ARG A 81 24.81 -2.19 -17.81
N LYS A 82 24.92 -2.98 -16.74
CA LYS A 82 24.40 -4.36 -16.69
C LYS A 82 22.89 -4.42 -16.86
N CYS A 83 22.14 -3.47 -16.30
CA CYS A 83 20.68 -3.39 -16.50
C CYS A 83 20.33 -3.04 -17.96
N LYS A 84 21.11 -2.14 -18.58
CA LYS A 84 20.94 -1.78 -19.98
C LYS A 84 21.26 -2.95 -20.92
N GLU A 85 22.32 -3.71 -20.64
CA GLU A 85 22.76 -4.87 -21.45
C GLU A 85 21.87 -6.09 -21.29
N ASN A 86 21.42 -6.40 -20.08
CA ASN A 86 20.58 -7.57 -19.81
C ASN A 86 19.11 -7.39 -20.25
N GLY A 87 18.75 -6.20 -20.72
CA GLY A 87 17.36 -5.83 -21.01
C GLY A 87 16.56 -5.51 -19.76
N ILE A 88 15.45 -4.79 -19.96
CA ILE A 88 14.57 -4.34 -18.90
C ILE A 88 13.91 -5.57 -18.26
N VAL A 89 14.22 -5.84 -16.99
CA VAL A 89 13.47 -6.83 -16.21
C VAL A 89 12.09 -6.25 -15.95
N PHE A 90 11.08 -6.82 -16.59
CA PHE A 90 9.71 -6.33 -16.50
C PHE A 90 9.20 -6.45 -15.06
N TYR A 91 8.98 -5.30 -14.42
CA TYR A 91 8.25 -5.23 -13.17
C TYR A 91 6.77 -5.02 -13.49
N PRO A 92 5.83 -5.75 -12.86
CA PRO A 92 4.41 -5.55 -13.09
C PRO A 92 3.95 -4.20 -12.50
N LEU A 93 4.12 -3.13 -13.27
CA LEU A 93 3.67 -1.77 -12.94
C LEU A 93 2.14 -1.64 -12.97
N LYS A 94 1.46 -2.61 -13.59
CA LYS A 94 0.01 -2.77 -13.63
C LYS A 94 -0.38 -4.06 -12.91
N GLY A 95 -0.32 -4.06 -11.58
CA GLY A 95 -1.00 -5.05 -10.78
C GLY A 95 -2.45 -4.59 -10.54
N PRO A 96 -3.45 -5.51 -10.48
CA PRO A 96 -4.73 -5.15 -9.90
C PRO A 96 -4.46 -4.57 -8.50
N LEU A 97 -5.04 -3.42 -8.18
CA LEU A 97 -5.00 -2.92 -6.81
C LEU A 97 -5.47 -4.07 -5.91
N PRO A 98 -4.78 -4.38 -4.81
CA PRO A 98 -5.32 -5.34 -3.87
C PRO A 98 -6.70 -4.83 -3.47
N GLU A 99 -7.73 -5.60 -3.85
CA GLU A 99 -9.09 -5.40 -3.40
C GLU A 99 -9.00 -5.19 -1.89
N LEU A 100 -9.53 -4.07 -1.39
CA LEU A 100 -9.60 -3.87 0.05
C LEU A 100 -10.47 -5.00 0.61
N ALA A 101 -9.84 -6.08 1.05
CA ALA A 101 -10.49 -7.21 1.70
C ALA A 101 -11.04 -6.83 3.09
N SER A 102 -10.96 -5.55 3.46
CA SER A 102 -11.56 -4.99 4.65
C SER A 102 -12.89 -4.33 4.28
N PRO A 103 -13.99 -4.64 5.00
CA PRO A 103 -15.26 -3.94 4.82
C PRO A 103 -15.04 -2.44 4.94
N SER A 104 -15.71 -1.68 4.07
CA SER A 104 -15.58 -0.22 4.07
C SER A 104 -15.95 0.34 5.46
N LEU A 105 -15.42 1.51 5.84
CA LEU A 105 -15.85 2.18 7.07
C LEU A 105 -17.37 2.38 7.09
N LEU A 106 -17.98 2.50 5.92
CA LEU A 106 -19.41 2.63 5.70
C LEU A 106 -20.16 1.31 6.01
N ASP A 107 -19.64 0.17 5.58
CA ASP A 107 -20.17 -1.17 5.93
C ASP A 107 -20.12 -1.43 7.45
N ARG A 108 -19.08 -0.96 8.13
CA ARG A 108 -18.94 -1.12 9.59
C ARG A 108 -19.95 -0.27 10.37
N VAL A 109 -20.36 0.87 9.81
CA VAL A 109 -21.37 1.74 10.42
C VAL A 109 -22.77 1.19 10.20
N GLN A 110 -23.04 0.62 9.02
CA GLN A 110 -24.35 0.07 8.67
C GLN A 110 -24.62 -1.28 9.36
N ASN A 111 -23.60 -2.13 9.53
CA ASN A 111 -23.74 -3.45 10.15
C ASN A 111 -23.54 -3.44 11.68
N ARG A 112 -23.87 -2.34 12.37
CA ARG A 112 -23.83 -2.34 13.83
C ARG A 112 -24.90 -3.29 14.37
N PRO A 113 -24.57 -4.21 15.28
CA PRO A 113 -25.56 -5.08 15.90
C PRO A 113 -26.59 -4.23 16.66
N ASP A 114 -27.87 -4.59 16.55
CA ASP A 114 -28.95 -3.93 17.30
C ASP A 114 -28.76 -4.17 18.81
N VAL A 115 -28.13 -3.20 19.46
CA VAL A 115 -27.84 -3.22 20.89
C VAL A 115 -29.13 -3.05 21.69
N ASP A 116 -30.13 -2.32 21.15
CA ASP A 116 -31.38 -2.04 21.84
C ASP A 116 -32.28 -3.27 21.93
N GLY A 117 -32.33 -4.07 20.86
CA GLY A 117 -33.01 -5.38 20.86
C GLY A 117 -32.44 -6.32 21.93
N ASN A 118 -31.11 -6.39 22.03
CA ASN A 118 -30.42 -7.21 23.02
C ASN A 118 -30.65 -6.73 24.45
N ILE A 119 -30.63 -5.41 24.70
CA ILE A 119 -30.93 -4.84 26.03
C ILE A 119 -32.36 -5.14 26.43
N ARG A 120 -33.33 -5.05 25.50
CA ARG A 120 -34.74 -5.39 25.76
C ARG A 120 -34.91 -6.87 26.10
N LEU A 121 -34.21 -7.76 25.40
CA LEU A 121 -34.23 -9.20 25.67
C LEU A 121 -33.64 -9.53 27.04
N LEU A 122 -32.49 -8.95 27.36
CA LEU A 122 -31.83 -9.10 28.66
C LEU A 122 -32.65 -8.52 29.82
N LYS A 123 -33.39 -7.43 29.58
CA LYS A 123 -34.35 -6.89 30.58
C LYS A 123 -35.51 -7.86 30.79
N LYS A 124 -36.13 -8.39 29.73
CA LYS A 124 -37.23 -9.37 29.84
C LYS A 124 -36.81 -10.63 30.61
N GLN A 125 -35.63 -11.18 30.33
CA GLN A 125 -35.08 -12.34 31.06
C GLN A 125 -34.90 -12.04 32.55
N ARG A 126 -34.33 -10.88 32.90
CA ARG A 126 -34.15 -10.48 34.31
C ARG A 126 -35.45 -10.34 35.08
N THR A 127 -36.51 -9.82 34.44
CA THR A 127 -37.82 -9.70 35.10
C THR A 127 -38.49 -11.07 35.26
N GLN A 128 -38.27 -12.00 34.33
CA GLN A 128 -38.81 -13.35 34.39
C GLN A 128 -38.13 -14.22 35.47
N ASP A 129 -36.81 -14.10 35.64
CA ASP A 129 -36.08 -14.80 36.70
C ASP A 129 -36.42 -14.29 38.10
N ARG A 130 -36.72 -12.99 38.24
CA ARG A 130 -37.22 -12.42 39.50
C ARG A 130 -38.64 -12.85 39.85
N GLY A 131 -39.46 -13.23 38.85
CA GLY A 131 -40.80 -13.75 39.08
C GLY A 131 -40.84 -15.20 39.56
N LYS A 132 -39.78 -16.00 39.35
CA LYS A 132 -39.73 -17.42 39.74
C LYS A 132 -39.21 -17.68 41.16
N THR A 133 -38.67 -16.66 41.83
CA THR A 133 -38.11 -16.77 43.19
C THR A 133 -39.04 -16.25 44.29
N GLY A 134 -40.25 -15.80 43.94
CA GLY A 134 -41.21 -15.17 44.86
C GLY A 134 -42.38 -16.03 45.36
N THR A 135 -42.42 -17.34 45.08
CA THR A 135 -43.51 -18.23 45.55
C THR A 135 -42.97 -19.34 46.44
N LYS A 136 -42.65 -18.99 47.69
CA LYS A 136 -42.70 -19.91 48.83
C LYS A 136 -43.60 -19.26 49.87
N GLU A 137 -44.90 -19.51 49.70
CA GLU A 137 -45.94 -19.09 50.64
C GLU A 137 -45.75 -19.78 51.99
N PHE A 138 -45.92 -18.96 53.02
CA PHE A 138 -45.98 -19.29 54.43
C PHE A 138 -47.18 -20.20 54.74
N LEU A 139 -46.95 -21.25 55.51
CA LEU A 139 -47.99 -21.98 56.26
C LEU A 139 -48.10 -21.32 57.65
N PRO A 140 -49.28 -20.81 58.08
CA PRO A 140 -49.51 -20.47 59.48
C PRO A 140 -50.08 -21.67 60.26
N PRO A 141 -50.01 -21.64 61.62
CA PRO A 141 -50.14 -22.80 62.50
C PRO A 141 -51.53 -23.42 62.60
#